data_AF-A0A1C6KPJ5-F1
#
_entry.id   AF-A0A1C6KPJ5-F1
#
_cell.length_a   1.000
_cell.length_b   1.000
_cell.length_c   1.000
_cell.angle_alpha   90.00
_cell.angle_beta   90.00
_cell.angle_gamma   90.00
#
_symmetry.space_group_name_H-M   'P 1'
#
loop_
_entity.id
_entity.type
_entity.pdbx_description
1 polymer ?
#
loop_
_entity_poly.entity_id
_entity_poly.type
_entity_poly.pdbx_seq_one_letter_code
_entity_poly.pdbx_strand_id
1 'polypeptide(L)'
;METISNSLFWISNGLLVPVIVLLLLFFLRAIILAGGFFGEFHQRMKLQKQLSEMLETITPENINEQLQSLPQAGKQPLLRCLKKLAEHRDNAAYCERLLANFEVDAEKELGRSRTFIKLGPMLGLMGTLIPMGPALVGLATGDISSMAYNMQVAFATTVVGMVIAAVGVITLQVKQRWYAREINDLEYLDKTLRNKTNE
;
A
#
# COMPACT_ATOMS: atom_id res chain seq x y z
N MET A 1 23.42 39.70 2.35
CA MET A 1 23.56 38.22 2.23
C MET A 1 23.20 37.53 3.55
N GLU A 2 23.65 38.05 4.71
CA GLU A 2 23.32 37.52 6.05
C GLU A 2 21.82 37.50 6.38
N THR A 3 21.05 38.53 6.02
CA THR A 3 19.61 38.60 6.30
C THR A 3 18.81 37.50 5.60
N ILE A 4 19.16 37.16 4.36
CA ILE A 4 18.53 36.08 3.59
C ILE A 4 18.93 34.72 4.19
N SER A 5 20.21 34.54 4.51
CA SER A 5 20.73 33.32 5.13
C SER A 5 20.08 33.04 6.50
N ASN A 6 19.97 34.06 7.36
CA ASN A 6 19.36 33.93 8.68
C ASN A 6 17.86 33.65 8.59
N SER A 7 17.17 34.23 7.61
CA SER A 7 15.76 33.93 7.36
C SER A 7 15.57 32.47 6.91
N LEU A 8 16.43 31.98 6.01
CA LEU A 8 16.39 30.61 5.54
C LEU A 8 16.71 29.60 6.66
N PHE A 9 17.66 29.92 7.53
CA PHE A 9 18.01 29.10 8.70
C PHE A 9 16.85 28.99 9.68
N TRP A 10 16.15 30.10 9.95
CA TRP A 10 14.96 30.12 10.80
C TRP A 10 13.82 29.28 10.22
N ILE A 11 13.57 29.39 8.92
CA ILE A 11 12.55 28.59 8.22
C ILE A 11 12.90 27.11 8.27
N SER A 12 14.15 26.75 7.99
CA SER A 12 14.63 25.36 8.00
C SER A 12 14.49 24.73 9.38
N ASN A 13 15.01 25.38 10.42
CA ASN A 13 14.89 24.88 11.80
C ASN A 13 13.45 24.85 12.30
N GLY A 14 12.62 25.82 11.92
CA GLY A 14 11.19 25.80 12.23
C GLY A 14 10.47 24.60 11.61
N LEU A 15 10.95 24.10 10.47
CA LEU A 15 10.41 22.93 9.77
C LEU A 15 10.86 21.59 10.39
N LEU A 16 11.89 21.58 11.24
CA LEU A 16 12.40 20.36 11.88
C LEU A 16 11.32 19.63 12.67
N VAL A 17 10.61 20.36 13.54
CA VAL A 17 9.57 19.78 14.42
C VAL A 17 8.42 19.20 13.59
N PRO A 18 7.81 19.93 12.63
CA PRO A 18 6.81 19.37 11.71
C PRO A 18 7.28 18.10 10.98
N VAL A 19 8.52 18.08 10.47
CA VAL A 19 9.06 16.92 9.73
C VAL A 19 9.16 15.70 10.64
N ILE A 20 9.68 15.85 11.86
CA ILE A 20 9.78 14.74 12.83
C ILE A 20 8.38 14.22 13.21
N VAL A 21 7.42 15.12 13.46
CA VAL A 21 6.04 14.72 13.78
C VAL A 21 5.39 13.94 12.64
N LEU A 22 5.54 14.42 11.40
CA LEU A 22 5.03 13.72 10.22
C LEU A 22 5.71 12.36 10.03
N LEU A 23 7.03 12.29 10.23
CA LEU A 23 7.79 11.05 10.13
C LEU A 23 7.32 10.01 11.15
N LEU A 24 7.12 10.41 12.42
CA LEU A 24 6.58 9.53 13.46
C LEU A 24 5.15 9.08 13.16
N LEU A 25 4.29 9.98 12.63
CA LEU A 25 2.94 9.63 12.20
C LEU A 25 2.96 8.59 11.06
N PHE A 26 3.83 8.78 10.07
CA PHE A 26 4.01 7.83 8.97
C PHE A 26 4.57 6.49 9.47
N PHE A 27 5.47 6.51 10.45
CA PHE A 27 5.99 5.31 11.08
C PHE A 27 4.91 4.50 11.78
N LEU A 28 4.07 5.15 12.60
CA LEU A 28 2.92 4.49 13.24
C LEU A 28 1.97 3.90 12.20
N ARG A 29 1.68 4.64 11.12
CA ARG A 29 0.84 4.13 10.03
C ARG A 29 1.49 2.97 9.28
N ALA A 30 2.81 2.96 9.11
CA ALA A 30 3.52 1.84 8.51
C ALA A 30 3.41 0.58 9.39
N ILE A 31 3.52 0.71 10.71
CA ILE A 31 3.32 -0.41 11.65
C ILE A 31 1.89 -0.96 11.54
N ILE A 32 0.88 -0.09 11.52
CA ILE A 32 -0.53 -0.51 11.37
C ILE A 32 -0.74 -1.22 10.02
N LEU A 33 -0.15 -0.70 8.94
CA LEU A 33 -0.23 -1.30 7.61
C LEU A 33 0.45 -2.67 7.57
N ALA A 34 1.62 -2.82 8.21
CA ALA A 34 2.29 -4.11 8.35
C ALA A 34 1.42 -5.10 9.15
N GLY A 35 0.88 -4.67 10.30
CA GLY A 35 0.01 -5.52 11.14
C GLY A 35 -1.26 -5.96 10.42
N GLY A 36 -1.96 -5.04 9.75
CA GLY A 36 -3.13 -5.35 8.93
C GLY A 36 -2.79 -6.29 7.76
N PHE A 37 -1.63 -6.09 7.14
CA PHE A 37 -1.13 -6.96 6.07
C PHE A 37 -0.92 -8.40 6.55
N PHE A 38 -0.41 -8.65 7.75
CA PHE A 38 -0.27 -10.02 8.27
C PHE A 38 -1.63 -10.71 8.44
N GLY A 39 -2.66 -9.98 8.92
CA GLY A 39 -4.02 -10.50 9.03
C GLY A 39 -4.64 -10.82 7.67
N GLU A 40 -4.53 -9.89 6.72
CA GLU A 40 -4.99 -10.09 5.34
C GLU A 40 -4.25 -11.22 4.63
N PHE A 41 -2.93 -11.33 4.85
CA PHE A 41 -2.08 -12.34 4.22
C PHE A 41 -2.52 -13.75 4.57
N HIS A 42 -2.77 -14.03 5.84
CA HIS A 42 -3.19 -15.37 6.24
C HIS A 42 -4.59 -15.70 5.71
N GLN A 43 -5.51 -14.74 5.77
CA GLN A 43 -6.89 -14.93 5.32
C GLN A 43 -6.97 -15.07 3.79
N ARG A 44 -6.27 -14.22 3.04
CA ARG A 44 -6.25 -14.27 1.57
C ARG A 44 -5.50 -15.49 1.04
N MET A 45 -4.39 -15.91 1.65
CA MET A 45 -3.69 -17.12 1.19
C MET A 45 -4.57 -18.37 1.31
N LYS A 46 -5.34 -18.50 2.39
CA LYS A 46 -6.28 -19.61 2.57
C LYS A 46 -7.45 -19.53 1.59
N LEU A 47 -8.03 -18.35 1.43
CA LEU A 47 -9.18 -18.12 0.56
C LEU A 47 -8.82 -18.30 -0.92
N GLN A 48 -7.63 -17.85 -1.33
CA GLN A 48 -7.12 -18.01 -2.69
C GLN A 48 -6.87 -19.47 -3.06
N LYS A 49 -6.37 -20.31 -2.13
CA LYS A 49 -6.26 -21.76 -2.34
C LYS A 49 -7.62 -22.42 -2.53
N GLN A 50 -8.59 -22.08 -1.67
CA GLN A 50 -9.95 -22.59 -1.79
C GLN A 50 -10.61 -22.12 -3.09
N LEU A 51 -10.36 -20.86 -3.49
CA LEU A 51 -10.90 -20.30 -4.72
C LEU A 51 -10.27 -20.96 -5.95
N SER A 52 -8.95 -21.19 -5.98
CA SER A 52 -8.30 -21.87 -7.11
C SER A 52 -8.73 -23.33 -7.24
N GLU A 53 -8.84 -24.07 -6.12
CA GLU A 53 -9.35 -25.45 -6.13
C GLU A 53 -10.81 -25.51 -6.59
N MET A 54 -11.63 -24.53 -6.21
CA MET A 54 -13.00 -24.41 -6.70
C MET A 54 -13.09 -23.95 -8.16
N LEU A 55 -12.21 -23.05 -8.63
CA LEU A 55 -12.18 -22.61 -10.03
C LEU A 55 -11.80 -23.74 -10.97
N GLU A 56 -10.90 -24.64 -10.58
CA GLU A 56 -10.58 -25.85 -11.35
C GLU A 56 -11.76 -26.83 -11.46
N THR A 57 -12.73 -26.76 -10.55
CA THR A 57 -13.95 -27.57 -10.56
C THR A 57 -15.20 -26.82 -11.03
N ILE A 58 -15.12 -25.49 -11.22
CA ILE A 58 -16.25 -24.66 -11.62
C ILE A 58 -16.59 -24.96 -13.09
N THR A 59 -17.73 -25.60 -13.27
CA THR A 59 -18.40 -25.79 -14.55
C THR A 59 -19.55 -24.79 -14.65
N PRO A 60 -19.89 -24.25 -15.83
CA PRO A 60 -20.89 -23.18 -15.98
C PRO A 60 -22.31 -23.51 -15.45
N GLU A 61 -22.62 -24.79 -15.29
CA GLU A 61 -23.88 -25.28 -14.75
C GLU A 61 -23.95 -25.24 -13.21
N ASN A 62 -22.80 -25.34 -12.51
CA ASN A 62 -22.74 -25.41 -11.04
C ASN A 62 -22.35 -24.09 -10.37
N ILE A 63 -22.11 -23.03 -11.15
CA ILE A 63 -21.66 -21.73 -10.63
C ILE A 63 -22.64 -21.18 -9.59
N ASN A 64 -23.95 -21.30 -9.81
CA ASN A 64 -24.94 -20.78 -8.88
C ASN A 64 -25.01 -21.57 -7.55
N GLU A 65 -24.82 -22.90 -7.59
CA GLU A 65 -24.81 -23.75 -6.39
C GLU A 65 -23.50 -23.61 -5.59
N GLN A 66 -22.35 -23.54 -6.27
CA GLN A 66 -21.06 -23.31 -5.62
C GLN A 66 -20.89 -21.88 -5.10
N LEU A 67 -21.56 -20.88 -5.71
CA LEU A 67 -21.62 -19.53 -5.14
C LEU A 67 -22.44 -19.45 -3.85
N GLN A 68 -23.41 -20.34 -3.67
CA GLN A 68 -24.19 -20.44 -2.43
C GLN A 68 -23.46 -21.24 -1.34
N SER A 69 -22.60 -22.21 -1.71
CA SER A 69 -21.79 -22.97 -0.74
C SER A 69 -20.52 -22.24 -0.29
N LEU A 70 -20.15 -21.14 -0.96
CA LEU A 70 -19.14 -20.22 -0.45
C LEU A 70 -19.56 -19.76 0.95
N PRO A 71 -18.66 -19.86 1.96
CA PRO A 71 -18.88 -19.19 3.23
C PRO A 71 -19.27 -17.75 2.94
N GLN A 72 -20.19 -17.17 3.72
CA GLN A 72 -20.48 -15.73 3.68
C GLN A 72 -19.24 -14.92 4.09
N ALA A 73 -18.18 -14.96 3.29
CA ALA A 73 -17.04 -14.07 3.32
C ALA A 73 -17.47 -12.76 2.64
N GLY A 74 -18.58 -12.19 3.12
CA GLY A 74 -19.25 -11.00 2.61
C GLY A 74 -18.44 -9.70 2.73
N LYS A 75 -17.13 -9.80 2.87
CA LYS A 75 -16.20 -8.67 3.00
C LYS A 75 -15.11 -8.63 1.93
N GLN A 76 -14.99 -9.65 1.08
CA GLN A 76 -13.92 -9.69 0.07
C GLN A 76 -14.42 -9.11 -1.27
N PRO A 77 -13.73 -8.10 -1.84
CA PRO A 77 -14.17 -7.41 -3.06
C PRO A 77 -14.25 -8.35 -4.28
N LEU A 78 -13.39 -9.39 -4.33
CA LEU A 78 -13.40 -10.40 -5.38
C LEU A 78 -14.72 -11.18 -5.44
N LEU A 79 -15.16 -11.75 -4.31
CA LEU A 79 -16.41 -12.51 -4.23
C LEU A 79 -17.62 -11.68 -4.65
N ARG A 80 -17.62 -10.39 -4.28
CA ARG A 80 -18.68 -9.46 -4.67
C ARG A 80 -18.67 -9.19 -6.18
N CYS A 81 -17.49 -9.04 -6.78
CA CYS A 81 -17.33 -8.85 -8.21
C CYS A 81 -17.82 -10.10 -8.97
N LEU A 82 -17.38 -11.28 -8.55
CA LEU A 82 -17.73 -12.57 -9.14
C LEU A 82 -19.24 -12.83 -9.08
N LYS A 83 -19.88 -12.59 -7.92
CA LYS A 83 -21.35 -12.74 -7.80
C LYS A 83 -22.10 -11.82 -8.78
N LYS A 84 -21.66 -10.56 -8.92
CA LYS A 84 -22.29 -9.60 -9.82
C LYS A 84 -22.05 -9.95 -11.30
N LEU A 85 -20.88 -10.50 -11.64
CA LEU A 85 -20.57 -11.04 -12.97
C LEU A 85 -21.52 -12.20 -13.31
N ALA A 86 -21.74 -13.12 -12.38
CA ALA A 86 -22.65 -14.24 -12.57
C ALA A 86 -24.12 -13.79 -12.72
N GLU A 87 -24.58 -12.82 -11.90
CA GLU A 87 -25.95 -12.29 -11.96
C GLU A 87 -26.27 -11.51 -13.24
N HIS A 88 -25.29 -10.85 -13.85
CA HIS A 88 -25.48 -9.98 -15.02
C HIS A 88 -24.77 -10.50 -16.28
N ARG A 89 -24.56 -11.82 -16.37
CA ARG A 89 -23.79 -12.50 -17.43
C ARG A 89 -24.22 -12.14 -18.86
N ASP A 90 -25.49 -11.79 -19.06
CA ASP A 90 -26.06 -11.47 -20.36
C ASP A 90 -25.71 -10.04 -20.84
N ASN A 91 -25.21 -9.17 -19.96
CA ASN A 91 -24.86 -7.78 -20.28
C ASN A 91 -23.34 -7.58 -20.34
N ALA A 92 -22.79 -7.76 -21.54
CA ALA A 92 -21.38 -7.66 -21.82
C ALA A 92 -20.73 -6.34 -21.34
N ALA A 93 -21.39 -5.20 -21.59
CA ALA A 93 -20.88 -3.89 -21.23
C ALA A 93 -20.85 -3.66 -19.71
N TYR A 94 -21.78 -4.28 -18.97
CA TYR A 94 -21.81 -4.21 -17.52
C TYR A 94 -20.67 -5.00 -16.88
N CYS A 95 -20.40 -6.22 -17.37
CA CYS A 95 -19.30 -7.06 -16.90
C CYS A 95 -17.94 -6.39 -17.12
N GLU A 96 -17.70 -5.83 -18.32
CA GLU A 96 -16.46 -5.11 -18.64
C GLU A 96 -16.27 -3.89 -17.74
N ARG A 97 -17.34 -3.10 -17.54
CA ARG A 97 -17.30 -1.97 -16.60
C ARG A 97 -17.02 -2.41 -15.16
N LEU A 98 -17.55 -3.55 -14.73
CA LEU A 98 -17.34 -4.06 -13.38
C LEU A 98 -15.90 -4.50 -13.14
N LEU A 99 -15.30 -5.20 -14.11
CA LEU A 99 -13.87 -5.57 -14.10
C LEU A 99 -12.98 -4.33 -14.06
N ALA A 100 -13.25 -3.34 -14.92
CA ALA A 100 -12.50 -2.09 -14.95
C ALA A 100 -12.58 -1.33 -13.60
N ASN A 101 -13.75 -1.28 -12.96
CA ASN A 101 -13.89 -0.67 -11.64
C ASN A 101 -13.08 -1.42 -10.57
N PHE A 102 -13.04 -2.75 -10.63
CA PHE A 102 -12.25 -3.57 -9.71
C PHE A 102 -10.75 -3.31 -9.87
N GLU A 103 -10.25 -3.18 -11.10
CA GLU A 103 -8.86 -2.81 -11.38
C GLU A 103 -8.50 -1.43 -10.83
N VAL A 104 -9.38 -0.43 -11.03
CA VAL A 104 -9.19 0.92 -10.49
C VAL A 104 -9.14 0.92 -8.96
N ASP A 105 -10.03 0.17 -8.30
CA ASP A 105 -10.04 0.04 -6.84
C ASP A 105 -8.76 -0.65 -6.32
N ALA A 106 -8.29 -1.69 -7.02
CA ALA A 106 -7.03 -2.37 -6.70
C ALA A 106 -5.83 -1.43 -6.82
N GLU A 107 -5.72 -0.66 -7.91
CA GLU A 107 -4.61 0.29 -8.10
C GLU A 107 -4.65 1.41 -7.05
N LYS A 108 -5.84 1.88 -6.67
CA LYS A 108 -6.02 2.87 -5.59
C LYS A 108 -5.49 2.34 -4.26
N GLU A 109 -5.70 1.07 -3.95
CA GLU A 109 -5.18 0.46 -2.73
C GLU A 109 -3.65 0.33 -2.76
N LEU A 110 -3.08 -0.11 -3.89
CA LEU A 110 -1.64 -0.14 -4.12
C LEU A 110 -1.00 1.26 -4.01
N GLY A 111 -1.74 2.30 -4.42
CA GLY A 111 -1.34 3.70 -4.30
C GLY A 111 -0.95 4.12 -2.88
N ARG A 112 -1.62 3.59 -1.85
CA ARG A 112 -1.28 3.89 -0.44
C ARG A 112 0.13 3.39 -0.09
N SER A 113 0.47 2.17 -0.49
CA SER A 113 1.81 1.62 -0.27
C SER A 113 2.87 2.40 -1.04
N ARG A 114 2.59 2.81 -2.29
CA ARG A 114 3.48 3.68 -3.07
C ARG A 114 3.77 5.01 -2.38
N THR A 115 2.80 5.59 -1.68
CA THR A 115 3.00 6.82 -0.90
C THR A 115 4.02 6.62 0.22
N PHE A 116 3.98 5.53 0.97
CA PHE A 116 4.98 5.24 2.02
C PHE A 116 6.38 5.05 1.45
N ILE A 117 6.51 4.37 0.31
CA ILE A 117 7.79 4.15 -0.38
C ILE A 117 8.46 5.47 -0.74
N LYS A 118 7.68 6.47 -1.19
CA LYS A 118 8.22 7.78 -1.60
C LYS A 118 8.40 8.74 -0.43
N LEU A 119 7.39 8.89 0.42
CA LEU A 119 7.40 9.90 1.47
C LEU A 119 8.25 9.51 2.68
N GLY A 120 8.38 8.22 3.00
CA GLY A 120 9.22 7.76 4.11
C GLY A 120 10.67 8.23 3.99
N PRO A 121 11.39 7.89 2.90
CA PRO A 121 12.76 8.33 2.68
C PRO A 121 12.89 9.84 2.53
N MET A 122 11.93 10.52 1.89
CA MET A 122 11.96 11.97 1.74
C MET A 122 11.90 12.68 3.11
N LEU A 123 11.00 12.24 4.00
CA LEU A 123 10.91 12.79 5.35
C LEU A 123 12.16 12.46 6.18
N GLY A 124 12.71 11.24 6.05
CA GLY A 124 13.94 10.84 6.73
C GLY A 124 15.16 11.67 6.28
N LEU A 125 15.26 11.94 4.98
CA LEU A 125 16.32 12.78 4.41
C LEU A 125 16.18 14.25 4.82
N MET A 126 14.95 14.80 4.85
CA MET A 126 14.74 16.14 5.43
C MET A 126 15.11 16.19 6.92
N GLY A 127 14.77 15.13 7.66
CA GLY A 127 15.14 14.96 9.07
C GLY A 127 16.66 14.94 9.33
N THR A 128 17.49 14.69 8.31
CA THR A 128 18.95 14.75 8.45
C THR A 128 19.52 16.10 8.03
N LEU A 129 19.03 16.64 6.92
CA LEU A 129 19.57 17.85 6.33
C LEU A 129 19.28 19.10 7.19
N ILE A 130 18.15 19.14 7.89
CA ILE A 130 17.79 20.26 8.75
C ILE A 130 18.73 20.38 9.98
N PRO A 131 18.88 19.34 10.83
CA PRO A 131 19.77 19.41 12.00
C PRO A 131 21.26 19.42 11.67
N MET A 132 21.68 19.07 10.44
CA MET A 132 23.08 19.21 10.02
C MET A 132 23.59 20.65 10.11
N GLY A 133 22.74 21.65 9.84
CA GLY A 133 23.12 23.07 9.96
C GLY A 133 23.58 23.42 11.37
N PRO A 134 22.72 23.25 12.40
CA PRO A 134 23.09 23.42 13.81
C PRO A 134 24.28 22.56 14.24
N ALA A 135 24.40 21.32 13.75
CA ALA A 135 25.50 20.42 14.10
C ALA A 135 26.86 20.95 13.63
N LEU A 136 26.94 21.47 12.40
CA LEU A 136 28.17 22.05 11.85
C LEU A 136 28.56 23.36 12.56
N VAL A 137 27.57 24.16 12.96
CA VAL A 137 27.81 25.36 13.78
C VAL A 137 28.37 24.97 15.15
N GLY A 138 27.79 23.96 15.81
CA GLY A 138 28.29 23.43 17.08
C GLY A 138 29.72 22.92 16.99
N LEU A 139 30.08 22.23 15.88
CA LEU A 139 31.45 21.82 15.61
C LEU A 139 32.40 23.00 15.46
N ALA A 140 32.00 24.05 14.72
CA ALA A 140 32.82 25.24 14.53
C ALA A 140 33.07 26.01 15.85
N THR A 141 32.14 25.93 16.81
CA THR A 141 32.29 26.54 18.14
C THR A 141 32.95 25.62 19.18
N GLY A 142 33.32 24.39 18.82
CA GLY A 142 33.92 23.40 19.72
C GLY A 142 32.93 22.71 20.68
N ASP A 143 31.63 22.85 20.46
CA ASP A 143 30.58 22.16 21.23
C ASP A 143 30.27 20.80 20.61
N ILE A 144 31.06 19.81 21.03
CA ILE A 144 30.94 18.42 20.57
C ILE A 144 29.65 17.77 21.11
N SER A 145 29.14 18.21 22.26
CA SER A 145 27.93 17.65 22.86
C SER A 145 26.69 17.99 22.04
N SER A 146 26.53 19.27 21.67
CA SER A 146 25.43 19.71 20.81
C SER A 146 25.54 19.14 19.40
N MET A 147 26.75 18.97 18.87
CA MET A 147 26.98 18.30 17.60
C MET A 147 26.49 16.84 17.65
N ALA A 148 26.91 16.07 18.66
CA ALA A 148 26.55 14.66 18.80
C ALA A 148 25.04 14.45 18.90
N TYR A 149 24.34 15.29 19.66
CA TYR A 149 22.88 15.21 19.81
C TYR A 149 22.15 15.44 18.49
N ASN A 150 22.45 16.52 17.77
CA ASN A 150 21.80 16.82 16.49
C ASN A 150 22.08 15.74 15.43
N MET A 151 23.29 15.17 15.46
CA MET A 151 23.67 14.09 14.54
C MET A 151 22.98 12.76 14.87
N GLN A 152 22.74 12.46 16.15
CA GLN A 152 21.97 11.29 16.56
C GLN A 152 20.52 11.37 16.04
N VAL A 153 19.88 12.54 16.18
CA VAL A 153 18.53 12.77 15.65
C VAL A 153 18.52 12.61 14.13
N ALA A 154 19.50 13.20 13.43
CA ALA A 154 19.65 13.04 11.99
C ALA A 154 19.72 11.57 11.57
N PHE A 155 20.60 10.76 12.17
CA PHE A 155 20.71 9.35 11.79
C PHE A 155 19.44 8.56 12.10
N ALA A 156 18.83 8.79 13.26
CA ALA A 156 17.59 8.11 13.65
C ALA A 156 16.46 8.36 12.64
N THR A 157 16.30 9.60 12.17
CA THR A 157 15.25 9.93 11.18
C THR A 157 15.46 9.23 9.84
N THR A 158 16.70 9.06 9.37
CA THR A 158 16.99 8.26 8.15
C THR A 158 16.57 6.81 8.33
N VAL A 159 16.98 6.19 9.44
CA VAL A 159 16.70 4.78 9.71
C VAL A 159 15.19 4.54 9.72
N VAL A 160 14.45 5.40 10.43
CA VAL A 160 12.98 5.32 10.47
C VAL A 160 12.36 5.56 9.09
N GLY A 161 12.85 6.55 8.33
CA GLY A 161 12.40 6.83 6.97
C GLY A 161 12.58 5.64 6.02
N MET A 162 13.71 4.93 6.11
CA MET A 162 13.96 3.71 5.34
C MET A 162 13.07 2.55 5.77
N VAL A 163 12.80 2.38 7.07
CA VAL A 163 11.90 1.33 7.55
C VAL A 163 10.47 1.55 7.03
N ILE A 164 9.98 2.79 7.03
CA ILE A 164 8.67 3.14 6.44
C ILE A 164 8.62 2.71 4.96
N ALA A 165 9.68 3.00 4.22
CA ALA A 165 9.78 2.65 2.80
C ALA A 165 9.80 1.14 2.59
N ALA A 166 10.59 0.42 3.38
CA ALA A 166 10.73 -1.04 3.30
C ALA A 166 9.38 -1.74 3.53
N VAL A 167 8.63 -1.31 4.55
CA VAL A 167 7.27 -1.81 4.80
C VAL A 167 6.36 -1.53 3.60
N GLY A 168 6.41 -0.31 3.05
CA GLY A 168 5.67 0.05 1.84
C GLY A 168 5.99 -0.84 0.65
N VAL A 169 7.28 -1.13 0.40
CA VAL A 169 7.71 -2.01 -0.71
C VAL A 169 7.19 -3.43 -0.52
N ILE A 170 7.36 -4.01 0.67
CA ILE A 170 6.96 -5.38 0.95
C ILE A 170 5.44 -5.54 0.75
N THR A 171 4.66 -4.63 1.33
CA THR A 171 3.19 -4.69 1.19
C THR A 171 2.76 -4.43 -0.26
N LEU A 172 3.40 -3.50 -0.97
CA LEU A 172 3.11 -3.25 -2.38
C LEU A 172 3.35 -4.50 -3.23
N GLN A 173 4.53 -5.12 -3.11
CA GLN A 173 4.89 -6.28 -3.94
C GLN A 173 3.93 -7.45 -3.74
N VAL A 174 3.54 -7.73 -2.49
CA VAL A 174 2.63 -8.84 -2.22
C VAL A 174 1.21 -8.54 -2.69
N LYS A 175 0.66 -7.35 -2.39
CA LYS A 175 -0.69 -6.97 -2.84
C LYS A 175 -0.78 -6.90 -4.36
N GLN A 176 0.25 -6.41 -5.04
CA GLN A 176 0.28 -6.34 -6.50
C GLN A 176 0.22 -7.74 -7.13
N ARG A 177 0.93 -8.72 -6.56
CA ARG A 177 0.86 -10.12 -7.02
C ARG A 177 -0.52 -10.74 -6.82
N TRP A 178 -1.19 -10.43 -5.71
CA TRP A 178 -2.56 -10.90 -5.48
C TRP A 178 -3.53 -10.28 -6.47
N TYR A 179 -3.58 -8.95 -6.56
CA TYR A 179 -4.51 -8.28 -7.47
C TYR A 179 -4.33 -8.67 -8.93
N ALA A 180 -3.08 -8.84 -9.39
CA ALA A 180 -2.82 -9.33 -10.74
C ALA A 180 -3.39 -10.72 -11.00
N ARG A 181 -3.34 -11.62 -10.01
CA ARG A 181 -3.95 -12.94 -10.14
C ARG A 181 -5.47 -12.87 -10.11
N GLU A 182 -6.03 -12.09 -9.18
CA GLU A 182 -7.48 -11.95 -9.01
C GLU A 182 -8.16 -11.39 -10.26
N ILE A 183 -7.55 -10.40 -10.92
CA ILE A 183 -8.05 -9.87 -12.20
C ILE A 183 -8.01 -10.94 -13.29
N ASN A 184 -6.91 -11.71 -13.40
CA ASN A 184 -6.79 -12.76 -14.41
C ASN A 184 -7.83 -13.87 -14.20
N ASP A 185 -8.04 -14.30 -12.96
CA ASP A 185 -9.07 -15.30 -12.60
C ASP A 185 -10.48 -14.78 -12.96
N LEU A 186 -10.77 -13.51 -12.66
CA LEU A 186 -12.05 -12.86 -12.99
C LEU A 186 -12.28 -12.75 -14.51
N GLU A 187 -11.26 -12.38 -15.29
CA GLU A 187 -11.34 -12.32 -16.75
C GLU A 187 -11.53 -13.70 -17.38
N TYR A 188 -10.83 -14.72 -16.86
CA TYR A 188 -10.99 -16.10 -17.31
C TYR A 188 -12.41 -16.60 -17.09
N LEU A 189 -12.99 -16.31 -15.91
CA LEU A 189 -14.37 -16.66 -15.59
C LEU A 189 -15.39 -15.93 -16.45
N ASP A 190 -15.24 -14.62 -16.70
CA ASP A 190 -16.14 -13.87 -17.59
C ASP A 190 -16.17 -14.48 -19.00
N LYS A 191 -15.00 -14.79 -19.57
CA LYS A 191 -14.89 -15.44 -20.90
C LYS A 191 -15.55 -16.81 -20.92
N THR A 192 -15.32 -17.63 -19.89
CA THR A 192 -15.88 -18.98 -19.80
C THR A 192 -17.41 -18.96 -19.65
N LEU A 193 -17.94 -18.03 -18.85
CA LEU A 193 -19.38 -17.81 -18.66
C LEU A 193 -20.08 -17.38 -19.96
N ARG A 194 -19.46 -16.48 -20.71
CA ARG A 194 -20.00 -15.97 -21.98
C ARG A 194 -20.03 -17.02 -23.08
N ASN A 195 -18.98 -17.84 -23.22
CA ASN A 195 -18.92 -18.85 -24.27
C ASN A 195 -20.09 -19.85 -24.18
N LYS A 196 -20.53 -20.23 -22.97
CA LYS A 196 -21.71 -21.09 -22.79
C LYS A 196 -23.07 -20.41 -22.98
N THR A 197 -23.14 -19.09 -23.02
CA THR A 197 -24.41 -18.36 -23.28
C THR A 197 -24.67 -18.23 -24.79
N ASN A 198 -23.62 -18.38 -25.61
CA ASN A 198 -23.68 -18.28 -27.07
C ASN A 198 -23.76 -19.65 -27.78
N GLU A 199 -23.71 -20.77 -27.04
CA GLU A 199 -24.05 -22.13 -27.49
C GLU A 199 -25.49 -22.48 -27.09
#